data_AF-A0A6V7LRX2-F1
#
_entry.id   AF-A0A6V7LRX2-F1
#
_cell.length_a   1.000
_cell.length_b   1.000
_cell.length_c   1.000
_cell.angle_alpha   90.00
_cell.angle_beta   90.00
_cell.angle_gamma   90.00
#
_symmetry.space_group_name_H-M   'P 1'
#
loop_
_entity.id
_entity.type
_entity.pdbx_description
1 polymer ?
#
loop_
_entity_poly.entity_id
_entity_poly.type
_entity_poly.pdbx_seq_one_letter_code
_entity_poly.pdbx_strand_id
1 'polypeptide(L)'
;MPLSIKVNLRVTGHCNQGGRKYMEDMFSVAYQQTSDEKDIEYAFFGIFDGHGGDEAAIFAKDHLMDIIVKQKNFWSDKDEDVLRAIRDGYVNTHYAMWREL
;
A
#
# COMPACT_ATOMS: atom_id res chain seq x y z
N MET A 1 -13.17 3.06 21.10
CA MET A 1 -13.95 2.35 20.06
C MET A 1 -12.94 1.84 19.04
N PRO A 2 -13.12 0.64 18.45
CA PRO A 2 -12.26 0.23 17.34
C PRO A 2 -12.33 1.29 16.24
N LEU A 3 -11.19 1.60 15.62
CA LEU A 3 -11.15 2.49 14.46
C LEU A 3 -11.93 1.80 13.34
N SER A 4 -12.91 2.51 12.78
CA SER A 4 -13.63 2.06 11.59
C SER A 4 -13.77 3.21 10.61
N ILE A 5 -13.73 2.89 9.31
CA ILE A 5 -13.70 3.86 8.22
C ILE A 5 -14.99 4.70 8.13
N LYS A 6 -16.11 4.29 8.78
CA LYS A 6 -17.41 4.99 8.86
C LYS A 6 -17.95 5.57 7.53
N VAL A 7 -17.41 5.12 6.40
CA VAL A 7 -17.73 5.58 5.05
C VAL A 7 -17.98 4.35 4.18
N ASN A 8 -19.05 4.38 3.39
CA ASN A 8 -19.30 3.35 2.39
C ASN A 8 -18.36 3.57 1.19
N LEU A 9 -17.35 2.72 1.04
CA LEU A 9 -16.42 2.75 -0.09
C LEU A 9 -16.83 1.74 -1.15
N ARG A 10 -17.01 2.20 -2.39
CA ARG A 10 -17.12 1.35 -3.58
C ARG A 10 -15.97 1.71 -4.50
N VAL A 11 -15.13 0.73 -4.84
CA VAL A 11 -13.90 0.96 -5.61
C VAL A 11 -13.87 0.02 -6.79
N THR A 12 -13.40 0.54 -7.92
CA THR A 12 -13.15 -0.20 -9.16
C THR A 12 -11.75 0.12 -9.64
N GLY A 13 -10.94 -0.90 -9.91
CA GLY A 13 -9.60 -0.75 -10.50
C GLY A 13 -9.61 -1.14 -11.97
N HIS A 14 -8.83 -0.43 -12.79
CA HIS A 14 -8.65 -0.73 -14.21
C HIS A 14 -7.24 -0.31 -14.66
N CYS A 15 -6.57 -1.17 -15.42
CA CYS A 15 -5.28 -0.90 -16.03
C CYS A 15 -5.34 -1.19 -17.53
N ASN A 16 -4.61 -0.40 -18.32
CA ASN A 16 -4.54 -0.55 -19.77
C ASN A 16 -3.12 -0.32 -20.25
N GLN A 17 -2.52 -1.34 -20.89
CA GLN A 17 -1.17 -1.28 -21.45
C GLN A 17 -1.03 -0.22 -22.56
N GLY A 18 -2.12 0.08 -23.26
CA GLY A 18 -2.11 0.97 -24.41
C GLY A 18 -1.11 0.51 -25.48
N GLY A 19 -0.35 1.45 -26.04
CA GLY A 19 0.65 1.19 -27.08
C GLY A 19 2.03 0.76 -26.58
N ARG A 20 2.19 0.45 -25.28
CA ARG A 20 3.48 0.01 -24.72
C ARG A 20 3.75 -1.46 -25.07
N LYS A 21 5.03 -1.83 -25.10
CA LYS A 21 5.46 -3.22 -25.37
C LYS A 21 5.11 -4.17 -24.21
N TYR A 22 5.20 -3.67 -22.98
CA TYR A 22 4.92 -4.40 -21.75
C TYR A 22 4.03 -3.54 -20.84
N MET A 23 3.22 -4.19 -20.01
CA MET A 23 2.45 -3.55 -18.95
C MET A 23 3.29 -3.58 -17.66
N GLU A 24 3.90 -2.45 -17.32
CA GLU A 24 4.75 -2.32 -16.13
C GLU A 24 3.98 -1.66 -14.95
N ASP A 25 2.81 -1.06 -15.19
CA ASP A 25 2.00 -0.52 -14.08
C ASP A 25 1.33 -1.66 -13.30
N MET A 26 1.35 -1.52 -11.97
CA MET A 26 0.69 -2.37 -11.01
C MET A 26 -0.27 -1.54 -10.16
N PHE A 27 -1.30 -2.16 -9.61
CA PHE A 27 -2.15 -1.50 -8.62
C PHE A 27 -2.54 -2.47 -7.50
N SER A 28 -2.83 -1.91 -6.32
CA SER A 28 -3.30 -2.64 -5.15
C SER A 28 -4.57 -1.98 -4.62
N VAL A 29 -5.56 -2.80 -4.27
CA VAL A 29 -6.77 -2.41 -3.56
C VAL A 29 -6.90 -3.37 -2.39
N ALA A 30 -6.78 -2.86 -1.16
CA ALA A 30 -6.87 -3.66 0.05
C ALA A 30 -7.80 -3.01 1.06
N TYR A 31 -8.52 -3.87 1.79
CA TYR A 31 -9.39 -3.49 2.90
C TYR A 31 -8.98 -4.33 4.10
N GLN A 32 -8.57 -3.69 5.18
CA GLN A 32 -8.35 -4.38 6.45
C GLN A 32 -9.62 -4.37 7.26
N GLN A 33 -10.10 -5.53 7.66
CA GLN A 33 -11.21 -5.65 8.58
C GLN A 33 -10.76 -5.40 10.01
N THR A 34 -11.67 -4.86 10.83
CA THR A 34 -11.52 -4.84 12.29
C THR A 34 -11.42 -6.26 12.83
N SER A 35 -10.86 -6.42 14.04
CA SER A 35 -10.65 -7.74 14.66
C SER A 35 -11.94 -8.53 14.91
N ASP A 36 -13.10 -7.85 14.94
CA ASP A 36 -14.42 -8.48 15.09
C ASP A 36 -15.14 -8.71 13.75
N GLU A 37 -14.47 -8.43 12.62
CA GLU A 37 -14.93 -8.62 11.23
C GLU A 37 -16.19 -7.84 10.86
N LYS A 38 -16.63 -6.90 11.70
CA LYS A 38 -17.88 -6.14 11.48
C LYS A 38 -17.68 -4.90 10.63
N ASP A 39 -16.49 -4.33 10.66
CA ASP A 39 -16.16 -3.05 10.05
C ASP A 39 -14.82 -3.14 9.29
N ILE A 40 -14.54 -2.11 8.50
CA ILE A 40 -13.25 -1.90 7.85
C ILE A 40 -12.44 -0.91 8.71
N GLU A 41 -11.26 -1.32 9.16
CA GLU A 41 -10.35 -0.50 9.96
C GLU A 41 -9.64 0.54 9.07
N TYR A 42 -9.09 0.09 7.93
CA TYR A 42 -8.49 0.95 6.92
C TYR A 42 -8.63 0.37 5.52
N ALA A 43 -8.47 1.23 4.52
CA ALA A 43 -8.39 0.87 3.12
C ALA A 43 -7.09 1.43 2.54
N PHE A 44 -6.44 0.66 1.69
CA PHE A 44 -5.21 1.03 1.01
C PHE A 44 -5.41 0.92 -0.51
N PHE A 45 -4.97 1.96 -1.22
CA PHE A 45 -5.00 2.01 -2.66
C PHE A 45 -3.61 2.44 -3.14
N GLY A 46 -2.93 1.56 -3.87
CA GLY A 46 -1.60 1.81 -4.43
C GLY A 46 -1.64 1.73 -5.94
N ILE A 47 -0.98 2.68 -6.61
CA ILE A 47 -0.73 2.65 -8.06
C ILE A 47 0.78 2.80 -8.23
N PHE A 48 1.38 1.90 -8.99
CA PHE A 48 2.83 1.77 -9.12
C PHE A 48 3.18 1.77 -10.61
N ASP A 49 3.88 2.79 -11.07
CA ASP A 49 4.35 2.94 -12.46
C ASP A 49 5.77 2.36 -12.58
N GLY A 50 5.86 1.13 -13.09
CA GLY A 50 7.13 0.44 -13.27
C GLY A 50 7.95 1.02 -14.44
N HIS A 51 9.27 0.94 -14.34
CA HIS A 51 10.18 1.36 -15.41
C HIS A 51 11.46 0.53 -15.40
N GLY A 52 11.84 0.03 -16.57
CA GLY A 52 13.05 -0.80 -16.73
C GLY A 52 12.86 -2.23 -16.22
N GLY A 53 11.61 -2.72 -16.22
CA GLY A 53 11.17 -3.94 -15.55
C GLY A 53 9.89 -3.69 -14.73
N ASP A 54 9.08 -4.72 -14.54
CA ASP A 54 7.87 -4.69 -13.70
C ASP A 54 8.15 -5.18 -12.26
N GLU A 55 9.33 -5.72 -12.00
CA GLU A 55 9.68 -6.41 -10.76
C GLU A 55 9.61 -5.47 -9.54
N ALA A 56 10.10 -4.24 -9.67
CA ALA A 56 10.04 -3.25 -8.60
C ALA A 56 8.60 -2.81 -8.29
N ALA A 57 7.75 -2.67 -9.32
CA ALA A 57 6.34 -2.31 -9.17
C ALA A 57 5.55 -3.47 -8.53
N ILE A 58 5.84 -4.71 -8.92
CA ILE A 58 5.27 -5.92 -8.31
C ILE A 58 5.65 -5.99 -6.83
N PHE A 59 6.93 -5.85 -6.51
CA PHE A 59 7.41 -5.90 -5.12
C PHE A 59 6.76 -4.81 -4.26
N ALA A 60 6.68 -3.58 -4.78
CA ALA A 60 6.00 -2.50 -4.08
C ALA A 60 4.50 -2.79 -3.87
N LYS A 61 3.82 -3.33 -4.89
CA LYS A 61 2.40 -3.72 -4.82
C LYS A 61 2.15 -4.76 -3.72
N ASP A 62 3.04 -5.74 -3.58
CA ASP A 62 2.88 -6.86 -2.66
C ASP A 62 3.33 -6.55 -1.22
N HIS A 63 4.24 -5.60 -1.01
CA HIS A 63 4.88 -5.40 0.31
C HIS A 63 4.70 -4.01 0.94
N LEU A 64 4.50 -2.95 0.15
CA LEU A 64 4.57 -1.57 0.67
C LEU A 64 3.55 -1.29 1.78
N MET A 65 2.29 -1.71 1.58
CA MET A 65 1.22 -1.50 2.55
C MET A 65 1.57 -2.13 3.90
N ASP A 66 1.90 -3.42 3.89
CA ASP A 66 2.24 -4.18 5.10
C ASP A 66 3.41 -3.57 5.85
N ILE A 67 4.44 -3.13 5.12
CA ILE A 67 5.63 -2.53 5.72
C ILE A 67 5.30 -1.16 6.34
N ILE A 68 4.48 -0.33 5.68
CA ILE A 68 4.01 0.95 6.23
C ILE A 68 3.22 0.72 7.52
N VAL A 69 2.24 -0.19 7.51
CA VAL A 69 1.35 -0.44 8.65
C VAL A 69 2.10 -1.02 9.87
N LYS A 70 3.19 -1.75 9.62
CA LYS A 70 4.08 -2.28 10.67
C LYS A 70 5.04 -1.23 11.26
N GLN A 71 5.14 -0.02 10.69
CA GLN A 71 6.03 0.99 11.23
C GLN A 71 5.56 1.50 12.59
N LYS A 72 6.53 1.81 13.45
CA LYS A 72 6.26 2.38 14.76
C LYS A 72 5.48 3.69 14.60
N ASN A 73 4.44 3.85 15.42
CA ASN A 73 3.56 5.01 15.44
C ASN A 73 2.69 5.23 14.19
N PHE A 74 2.55 4.23 13.29
CA PHE A 74 1.59 4.34 12.19
C PHE A 74 0.15 4.56 12.69
N TRP A 75 -0.20 3.96 13.83
CA TRP A 75 -1.49 4.11 14.50
C TRP A 75 -1.54 5.25 15.54
N SER A 76 -0.64 6.23 15.42
CA SER A 76 -0.62 7.40 16.33
C SER A 76 -1.72 8.39 15.97
N ASP A 77 -2.26 9.10 16.97
CA ASP A 77 -3.18 10.22 16.78
C ASP A 77 -2.47 11.52 16.32
N LYS A 78 -1.14 11.48 16.08
CA LYS A 78 -0.35 12.63 15.64
C LYS A 78 0.06 12.46 14.18
N ASP A 79 -0.40 13.36 13.32
CA ASP A 79 -0.10 13.35 11.89
C ASP A 79 1.39 13.24 11.56
N GLU A 80 2.25 13.95 12.33
CA GLU A 80 3.71 13.92 12.14
C GLU A 80 4.33 12.54 12.40
N ASP A 81 3.76 11.78 13.35
CA ASP A 81 4.21 10.42 13.62
C ASP A 81 3.78 9.47 12.51
N VAL A 82 2.53 9.60 12.03
CA VAL A 82 2.00 8.81 10.91
C VAL A 82 2.76 9.11 9.62
N LEU A 83 3.05 10.37 9.33
CA LEU A 83 3.85 10.79 8.17
C LEU A 83 5.26 10.19 8.21
N ARG A 84 5.89 10.19 9.39
CA ARG A 84 7.19 9.54 9.57
C ARG A 84 7.10 8.04 9.36
N ALA A 85 6.08 7.38 9.90
CA ALA A 85 5.83 5.95 9.70
C ALA A 85 5.66 5.61 8.21
N ILE A 86 4.90 6.41 7.44
CA ILE A 86 4.79 6.21 5.98
C ILE A 86 6.16 6.33 5.32
N ARG A 87 6.92 7.39 5.62
CA ARG A 87 8.26 7.59 5.06
C ARG A 87 9.20 6.41 5.35
N ASP A 88 9.24 5.96 6.61
CA ASP A 88 10.05 4.83 7.03
C ASP A 88 9.61 3.54 6.32
N GLY A 89 8.31 3.39 6.08
CA GLY A 89 7.74 2.28 5.33
C GLY A 89 8.25 2.20 3.89
N TYR A 90 8.32 3.34 3.18
CA TYR A 90 8.92 3.41 1.83
C TYR A 90 10.40 3.05 1.84
N VAL A 91 11.17 3.62 2.77
CA VAL A 91 12.62 3.36 2.90
C VAL A 91 12.89 1.88 3.21
N ASN A 92 12.13 1.30 4.14
CA ASN A 92 12.26 -0.11 4.50
C ASN A 92 11.80 -1.04 3.37
N THR A 93 10.78 -0.68 2.60
CA THR A 93 10.36 -1.43 1.41
C THR A 93 11.48 -1.45 0.36
N HIS A 94 12.15 -0.32 0.13
CA HIS A 94 13.30 -0.26 -0.76
C HIS A 94 14.45 -1.16 -0.29
N TYR A 95 14.79 -1.13 1.02
CA TYR A 95 15.82 -2.01 1.55
C TYR A 95 15.43 -3.49 1.55
N ALA A 96 14.15 -3.82 1.69
CA ALA A 96 13.65 -5.18 1.57
C ALA A 96 13.82 -5.69 0.13
N MET A 97 13.43 -4.89 -0.86
CA MET A 97 13.59 -5.21 -2.28
C MET A 97 15.06 -5.47 -2.62
N TRP A 98 15.99 -4.63 -2.12
CA TRP A 98 17.42 -4.81 -2.35
C TRP A 98 17.97 -6.13 -1.79
N ARG A 99 17.34 -6.71 -0.77
CA ARG A 99 17.78 -7.97 -0.14
C ARG A 99 17.20 -9.22 -0.81
N GLU A 100 16.20 -9.06 -1.67
CA GLU A 100 15.64 -10.16 -2.48
C GLU A 100 16.31 -10.29 -3.85
N LEU A 101 17.16 -9.33 -4.22
CA LEU A 101 18.04 -9.35 -5.39
C LEU A 101 19.45 -9.85 -5.02
#